data_AF-A0A5K1D1M8-F1
#
_entry.id   AF-A0A5K1D1M8-F1
#
_cell.length_a   1.000
_cell.length_b   1.000
_cell.length_c   1.000
_cell.angle_alpha   90.00
_cell.angle_beta   90.00
_cell.angle_gamma   90.00
#
_symmetry.space_group_name_H-M   'P 1'
#
loop_
_entity.id
_entity.type
_entity.pdbx_description
1 polymer ?
#
loop_
_entity_poly.entity_id
_entity_poly.type
_entity_poly.pdbx_seq_one_letter_code
_entity_poly.pdbx_strand_id
1 'polypeptide(L)'
;VSLPFLVVHGQEDQVTDPSVSKLLYESASSTDKTLRLYPGMWHALTSGEPPENIGLVFSDIINWLDQQIAQGNSRLDSDHHKTDYGDPDSSLLVPRLTLSLAGSLSLKGR
;
A
#
# COMPACT_ATOMS: atom_id res chain seq x y z
N VAL A 1 3.98 -18.31 1.81
CA VAL A 1 3.18 -17.25 1.14
C VAL A 1 4.06 -16.51 0.15
N SER A 2 3.66 -16.41 -1.12
CA SER A 2 4.45 -15.79 -2.20
C SER A 2 3.87 -14.49 -2.75
N LEU A 3 2.62 -14.15 -2.42
CA LEU A 3 1.98 -12.89 -2.82
C LEU A 3 2.47 -11.74 -1.92
N PRO A 4 2.40 -10.47 -2.39
CA PRO A 4 2.65 -9.32 -1.54
C PRO A 4 1.70 -9.25 -0.35
N PHE A 5 2.19 -8.89 0.84
CA PHE A 5 1.33 -8.74 2.02
C PHE A 5 1.88 -7.77 3.07
N LEU A 6 0.95 -7.22 3.86
CA LEU A 6 1.21 -6.46 5.07
C LEU A 6 0.69 -7.23 6.28
N VAL A 7 1.49 -7.31 7.34
CA VAL A 7 1.08 -7.76 8.66
C VAL A 7 1.10 -6.56 9.61
N VAL A 8 -0.01 -6.34 10.29
CA VAL A 8 -0.17 -5.38 11.39
C VAL A 8 -0.48 -6.15 12.66
N HIS A 9 0.23 -5.89 13.75
CA HIS A 9 0.03 -6.62 15.01
C HIS A 9 0.32 -5.71 16.22
N GLY A 10 -0.54 -5.77 17.24
CA GLY A 10 -0.27 -5.13 18.53
C GLY A 10 0.85 -5.84 19.28
N GLN A 11 1.84 -5.11 19.78
CA GLN A 11 2.99 -5.75 20.44
C GLN A 11 2.63 -6.37 21.80
N GLU A 12 1.50 -5.96 22.40
CA GLU A 12 0.98 -6.49 23.66
C GLU A 12 -0.25 -7.39 23.46
N ASP A 13 -0.50 -7.85 22.23
CA ASP A 13 -1.57 -8.82 21.95
C ASP A 13 -1.33 -10.13 22.73
N GLN A 14 -2.27 -10.46 23.63
CA GLN A 14 -2.27 -11.71 24.40
C GLN A 14 -3.24 -12.76 23.83
N VAL A 15 -4.08 -12.39 22.86
CA VAL A 15 -4.99 -13.31 22.16
C VAL A 15 -4.23 -14.03 21.07
N THR A 16 -3.41 -13.30 20.32
CA THR A 16 -2.53 -13.84 19.27
C THR A 16 -1.10 -13.40 19.56
N ASP A 17 -0.17 -14.35 19.74
CA ASP A 17 1.22 -14.00 20.03
C ASP A 17 1.89 -13.30 18.82
N PRO A 18 2.50 -12.11 18.99
CA PRO A 18 3.23 -11.42 17.91
C PRO A 18 4.36 -12.25 17.27
N SER A 19 4.89 -13.25 17.97
CA SER A 19 5.89 -14.19 17.46
C SER A 19 5.38 -15.00 16.26
N VAL A 20 4.07 -15.27 16.18
CA VAL A 20 3.45 -15.95 15.02
C VAL A 20 3.49 -15.07 13.78
N SER A 21 3.23 -13.77 13.93
CA SER A 21 3.35 -12.81 12.83
C SER A 21 4.79 -12.62 12.36
N LYS A 22 5.76 -12.64 13.30
CA LYS A 22 7.19 -12.63 12.95
C LYS A 22 7.56 -13.89 12.18
N LEU A 23 7.12 -15.06 12.62
CA LEU A 23 7.38 -16.33 11.94
C LEU A 23 6.78 -16.34 10.52
N LEU A 24 5.55 -15.85 10.33
CA LEU A 24 4.95 -15.70 9.00
C LEU A 24 5.80 -14.77 8.12
N TYR A 25 6.20 -13.62 8.64
CA TYR A 25 7.02 -12.66 7.92
C TYR A 25 8.35 -13.30 7.49
N GLU A 26 9.05 -13.98 8.38
CA GLU A 26 10.36 -14.58 8.11
C GLU A 26 10.26 -15.76 7.14
N SER A 27 9.31 -16.66 7.34
CA SER A 27 9.17 -17.90 6.56
C SER A 27 8.54 -17.70 5.17
N ALA A 28 7.82 -16.60 4.93
CA ALA A 28 7.19 -16.35 3.65
C ALA A 28 8.24 -16.14 2.52
N SER A 29 7.98 -16.69 1.33
CA SER A 29 8.81 -16.49 0.15
C SER A 29 8.51 -15.20 -0.61
N SER A 30 7.51 -14.42 -0.17
CA SER A 30 7.20 -13.12 -0.77
C SER A 30 8.40 -12.18 -0.71
N THR A 31 8.70 -11.52 -1.83
CA THR A 31 9.72 -10.48 -1.95
C THR A 31 9.20 -9.10 -1.55
N ASP A 32 7.87 -8.92 -1.53
CA ASP A 32 7.20 -7.70 -1.07
C ASP A 32 6.35 -8.05 0.15
N LYS A 33 6.95 -7.93 1.32
CA LYS A 33 6.29 -8.21 2.59
C LYS A 33 6.69 -7.18 3.61
N THR A 34 5.73 -6.70 4.38
CA THR A 34 5.94 -5.71 5.45
C THR A 34 5.34 -6.21 6.76
N LEU A 35 6.05 -6.03 7.87
CA LEU A 35 5.56 -6.29 9.22
C LEU A 35 5.62 -4.99 10.03
N ARG A 36 4.49 -4.60 10.62
CA ARG A 36 4.37 -3.49 11.56
C ARG A 36 3.89 -4.00 12.92
N LEU A 37 4.71 -3.78 13.94
CA LEU A 37 4.38 -4.05 15.33
C LEU A 37 4.11 -2.73 16.04
N TYR A 38 2.98 -2.61 16.71
CA TYR A 38 2.57 -1.39 17.38
C TYR A 38 2.74 -1.52 18.90
N PRO A 39 3.73 -0.84 19.52
CA PRO A 39 3.95 -0.89 20.97
C PRO A 39 2.72 -0.44 21.76
N GLY A 40 2.39 -1.14 22.84
CA GLY A 40 1.26 -0.82 23.72
C GLY A 40 -0.13 -1.17 23.17
N MET A 41 -0.23 -1.57 21.90
CA MET A 41 -1.49 -1.97 21.28
C MET A 41 -1.73 -3.48 21.43
N TRP A 42 -3.00 -3.86 21.54
CA TRP A 42 -3.51 -5.20 21.79
C TRP A 42 -4.08 -5.79 20.47
N HIS A 43 -5.00 -6.74 20.59
CA HIS A 43 -5.53 -7.53 19.48
C HIS A 43 -6.34 -6.72 18.44
N ALA A 44 -7.24 -5.84 18.91
CA ALA A 44 -8.29 -5.25 18.09
C ALA A 44 -7.86 -3.92 17.46
N LEU A 45 -6.77 -3.92 16.67
CA LEU A 45 -6.13 -2.71 16.13
C LEU A 45 -7.05 -1.76 15.35
N THR A 46 -8.13 -2.26 14.75
CA THR A 46 -9.03 -1.48 13.87
C THR A 46 -10.29 -0.97 14.56
N SER A 47 -10.55 -1.36 15.81
CA SER A 47 -11.82 -1.03 16.49
C SER A 47 -11.78 -1.01 18.02
N GLY A 48 -10.81 -1.68 18.66
CA GLY A 48 -10.71 -1.82 20.12
C GLY A 48 -9.57 -1.05 20.77
N GLU A 49 -8.98 -0.10 20.04
CA GLU A 49 -7.87 0.75 20.48
C GLU A 49 -8.34 2.21 20.62
N PRO A 50 -7.57 3.09 21.29
CA PRO A 50 -7.86 4.52 21.29
C PRO A 50 -8.00 5.08 19.86
N PRO A 51 -8.86 6.10 19.61
CA PRO A 51 -9.12 6.61 18.26
C PRO A 51 -7.86 7.05 17.50
N GLU A 52 -6.88 7.63 18.19
CA GLU A 52 -5.59 8.03 17.63
C GLU A 52 -4.78 6.83 17.10
N ASN A 53 -4.79 5.73 17.85
CA ASN A 53 -4.12 4.49 17.54
C ASN A 53 -4.79 3.80 16.35
N ILE A 54 -6.13 3.74 16.34
CA ILE A 54 -6.91 3.24 15.20
C ILE A 54 -6.60 4.06 13.94
N GLY A 55 -6.60 5.39 14.05
CA GLY A 55 -6.29 6.29 12.94
C GLY A 55 -4.89 6.06 12.37
N LEU A 56 -3.90 5.85 13.24
CA LEU A 56 -2.53 5.53 12.84
C LEU A 56 -2.46 4.19 12.08
N VAL A 57 -3.11 3.14 12.60
CA VAL A 57 -3.16 1.81 11.93
C VAL A 57 -3.81 1.91 10.55
N PHE A 58 -4.94 2.60 10.43
CA PHE A 58 -5.60 2.79 9.13
C PHE A 58 -4.73 3.60 8.16
N SER A 59 -4.07 4.66 8.64
CA SER A 59 -3.16 5.45 7.81
C SER A 59 -2.02 4.58 7.25
N ASP A 60 -1.41 3.74 8.08
CA ASP A 60 -0.35 2.82 7.65
C ASP A 60 -0.84 1.78 6.63
N ILE A 61 -2.05 1.23 6.82
CA ILE A 61 -2.66 0.30 5.86
C ILE A 61 -2.92 0.99 4.51
N ILE A 62 -3.51 2.18 4.51
CA ILE A 62 -3.81 2.95 3.29
C ILE A 62 -2.52 3.31 2.56
N ASN A 63 -1.53 3.83 3.29
CA ASN A 63 -0.23 4.19 2.72
C ASN A 63 0.46 2.97 2.07
N TRP A 64 0.35 1.79 2.68
CA TRP A 64 0.90 0.57 2.09
C TRP A 64 0.18 0.20 0.80
N LEU A 65 -1.15 0.25 0.77
CA LEU A 65 -1.95 -0.03 -0.44
C LEU A 65 -1.62 0.94 -1.58
N ASP A 66 -1.49 2.24 -1.29
CA ASP A 66 -1.12 3.25 -2.28
C ASP A 66 0.26 2.95 -2.91
N GLN A 67 1.22 2.47 -2.10
CA GLN A 67 2.53 2.05 -2.60
C GLN A 67 2.42 0.83 -3.52
N GLN A 68 1.56 -0.14 -3.20
CA GLN A 68 1.35 -1.32 -4.05
C GLN A 68 0.77 -0.94 -5.42
N ILE A 69 -0.18 -0.01 -5.44
CA ILE A 69 -0.79 0.50 -6.68
C ILE A 69 0.26 1.25 -7.51
N ALA A 70 1.03 2.14 -6.89
CA ALA A 70 2.08 2.90 -7.57
C ALA A 70 3.15 1.98 -8.18
N GLN A 71 3.58 0.94 -7.44
CA GLN A 71 4.53 -0.05 -7.93
C GLN A 71 3.94 -0.90 -9.06
N GLY A 72 2.67 -1.33 -8.94
CA GLY A 72 1.96 -2.06 -9.99
C GLY A 72 1.92 -1.28 -11.31
N ASN A 73 1.57 0.00 -11.26
CA ASN A 73 1.56 0.88 -12.43
C ASN A 73 2.96 1.02 -13.05
N SER A 74 4.00 1.16 -12.24
CA SER A 74 5.38 1.28 -12.74
C SER A 74 5.86 0.03 -13.50
N ARG A 75 5.42 -1.18 -13.10
CA ARG A 75 5.76 -2.43 -13.78
C ARG A 75 5.09 -2.54 -15.16
N LEU A 76 3.87 -2.01 -15.28
CA LEU A 76 3.14 -1.97 -16.55
C LEU A 76 3.73 -0.94 -17.53
N ASP A 77 4.21 0.20 -17.02
CA ASP A 77 4.83 1.24 -17.86
C ASP A 77 6.19 0.81 -18.43
N SER A 78 6.94 -0.04 -17.72
CA SER A 78 8.24 -0.56 -18.18
C SER A 78 8.15 -1.57 -19.34
N ASP A 79 7.00 -2.19 -19.56
CA ASP A 79 6.80 -3.18 -20.64
C ASP A 79 6.46 -2.54 -22.00
N HIS A 80 6.26 -1.22 -22.07
CA HIS A 80 5.94 -0.49 -23.32
C HIS A 80 7.15 0.09 -24.07
N HIS A 81 8.40 -0.19 -23.69
CA HIS A 81 9.59 0.36 -24.38
C HIS A 81 10.28 -0.59 -25.40
N LYS A 82 9.66 -1.69 -25.87
CA LYS A 82 10.19 -2.42 -27.03
C LYS A 82 9.14 -3.01 -27.97
N THR A 83 8.55 -2.16 -28.80
CA THR A 83 8.16 -2.57 -30.16
C THR A 83 8.56 -1.47 -31.13
N ASP A 84 9.81 -1.52 -31.60
CA ASP A 84 10.19 -0.91 -32.87
C ASP A 84 9.62 -1.79 -33.99
N TYR A 85 8.34 -1.62 -34.27
CA TYR A 85 7.75 -2.03 -35.54
C TYR A 85 6.62 -1.04 -35.83
N GLY A 86 6.83 -0.21 -36.85
CA GLY A 86 5.83 0.74 -37.29
C GLY A 86 4.58 0.01 -37.79
N ASP A 87 3.42 0.38 -37.25
CA ASP A 87 2.12 0.06 -37.84
C ASP A 87 1.15 1.23 -37.57
N PRO A 88 0.52 1.82 -38.60
CA PRO A 88 -0.27 3.05 -38.48
C PRO A 88 -1.77 2.77 -38.40
N ASP A 89 -2.25 1.93 -37.49
CA ASP A 89 -3.68 1.95 -37.12
C ASP A 89 -3.93 1.17 -35.81
N SER A 90 -4.45 1.84 -34.77
CA SER A 90 -5.40 1.21 -33.84
C SER A 90 -5.94 2.23 -32.85
N SER A 91 -7.12 2.71 -33.20
CA SER A 91 -8.08 3.46 -32.39
C SER A 91 -8.64 2.65 -31.21
N LEU A 92 -7.80 2.16 -30.29
CA LEU A 92 -8.26 1.56 -29.03
C LEU A 92 -7.70 2.31 -27.83
N LEU A 93 -8.20 3.53 -27.66
CA LEU A 93 -8.05 4.30 -26.43
C LEU A 93 -8.90 3.66 -25.33
N VAL A 94 -8.26 2.88 -24.44
CA VAL A 94 -8.84 2.58 -23.13
C VAL A 94 -8.81 3.84 -22.27
N PRO A 95 -9.87 4.18 -21.50
CA PRO A 95 -9.96 5.46 -20.83
C PRO A 95 -8.98 5.54 -19.65
N ARG A 96 -8.01 6.44 -19.73
CA ARG A 96 -7.15 6.84 -18.60
C ARG A 96 -8.01 7.60 -17.58
N LEU A 97 -8.29 7.00 -16.44
CA LEU A 97 -8.77 7.76 -15.27
C LEU A 97 -7.60 8.61 -14.75
N THR A 98 -7.60 9.88 -15.14
CA THR A 98 -6.68 10.88 -14.59
C THR A 98 -7.34 11.53 -13.38
N LEU A 99 -6.86 11.21 -12.17
CA LEU A 99 -7.23 11.93 -10.96
C LEU A 99 -6.39 13.22 -10.92
N SER A 100 -6.96 14.32 -11.39
CA SER A 100 -6.34 15.64 -11.30
C SER A 100 -6.51 16.18 -9.88
N LEU A 101 -5.44 16.17 -9.09
CA LEU A 101 -5.36 16.89 -7.82
C LEU A 101 -4.96 18.34 -8.12
N ALA A 102 -5.93 19.20 -8.43
CA ALA A 102 -5.70 20.63 -8.55
C ALA A 102 -5.63 21.25 -7.14
N GLY A 103 -4.42 21.27 -6.57
CA GLY A 103 -4.07 22.22 -5.53
C GLY A 103 -4.06 23.64 -6.11
N SER A 104 -4.88 24.54 -5.56
CA SER A 104 -4.78 25.97 -5.81
C SER A 104 -4.26 26.67 -4.56
N LEU A 105 -2.98 27.02 -4.59
CA LEU A 105 -2.37 27.99 -3.70
C LEU A 105 -2.09 29.28 -4.49
N SER A 106 -2.65 30.38 -3.95
CA SER A 106 -2.15 31.76 -3.97
C SER A 106 -2.28 32.61 -5.24
N LEU A 107 -3.00 33.74 -5.11
CA LEU A 107 -2.47 35.02 -5.61
C LEU A 107 -2.92 36.19 -4.73
N LYS A 108 -1.91 36.96 -4.34
CA LYS A 108 -1.94 38.21 -3.59
C LYS A 108 -2.24 39.38 -4.54
N GLY A 109 -3.02 40.36 -4.09
CA GLY A 109 -2.96 41.73 -4.65
C GLY A 109 -4.28 42.50 -4.66
N ARG A 110 -4.53 43.31 -3.62
CA ARG A 110 -4.43 44.78 -3.65
C ARG A 110 -4.48 45.31 -2.22
#